data_AF-A0A5J4RBY0-F1
#
_entry.id   AF-A0A5J4RBY0-F1
#
_cell.length_a   1.000
_cell.length_b   1.000
_cell.length_c   1.000
_cell.angle_alpha   90.00
_cell.angle_beta   90.00
_cell.angle_gamma   90.00
#
_symmetry.space_group_name_H-M   'P 1'
#
loop_
_entity.id
_entity.type
_entity.pdbx_description
1 polymer ?
#
loop_
_entity_poly.entity_id
_entity_poly.type
_entity_poly.pdbx_seq_one_letter_code
_entity_poly.pdbx_strand_id
1 'polypeptide(L)'
;MAITKPYHRNYREFIKRSNSDYSSWAFIVDRKYADSPHYFVKAFLLLQEDIKSVFNYIEPSDINLLAFSFKIHELLIRTCLEIEANFKAVLRENTYTPVFRGGKKGGQSKTEDLWNMNDYIKINKTHHLDNYEVELPFWRGEKNQYKPFENWSNSNSLKWYQAYNETKHDRHKNFETANFENLINAFCGLFVILSSQFHCESFSTGGSVLEINVDSYFEGNFGIGEYLKIKFPTNWQDDEKYDFDWSVLKKEENRFEKIDYNNI
;
A
#
# COMPACT_ATOMS: atom_id res chain seq x y z
N MET A 1 6.82 -18.79 16.76
CA MET A 1 7.13 -19.85 15.77
C MET A 1 7.11 -19.18 14.41
N ALA A 2 8.10 -19.43 13.55
CA ALA A 2 8.13 -18.81 12.23
C ALA A 2 6.91 -19.23 11.38
N ILE A 3 6.43 -18.34 10.52
CA ILE A 3 5.19 -18.56 9.77
C ILE A 3 5.46 -19.45 8.56
N THR A 4 4.81 -20.61 8.52
CA THR A 4 5.05 -21.67 7.52
C THR A 4 4.15 -21.59 6.28
N LYS A 5 3.18 -20.67 6.25
CA LYS A 5 2.32 -20.43 5.09
C LYS A 5 2.10 -18.93 4.88
N PRO A 6 2.15 -18.44 3.64
CA PRO A 6 1.87 -17.04 3.36
C PRO A 6 0.41 -16.70 3.66
N TYR A 7 0.19 -15.51 4.22
CA TYR A 7 -1.15 -14.97 4.39
C TYR A 7 -1.65 -14.31 3.11
N HIS A 8 -2.96 -14.35 2.86
CA HIS A 8 -3.55 -13.65 1.71
C HIS A 8 -3.26 -12.14 1.75
N ARG A 9 -2.79 -11.61 0.61
CA ARG A 9 -2.46 -10.19 0.41
C ARG A 9 -1.56 -9.61 1.48
N ASN A 10 -0.56 -10.35 1.94
CA ASN A 10 0.38 -9.85 2.93
C ASN A 10 1.79 -10.35 2.62
N TYR A 11 2.62 -9.45 2.13
CA TYR A 11 4.05 -9.67 2.00
C TYR A 11 4.74 -9.47 3.36
N ARG A 12 5.70 -10.34 3.67
CA ARG A 12 6.56 -10.25 4.85
C ARG A 12 7.99 -10.63 4.48
N GLU A 13 8.94 -10.16 5.29
CA GLU A 13 10.33 -10.58 5.13
C GLU A 13 10.48 -12.09 5.37
N PHE A 14 11.42 -12.72 4.67
CA PHE A 14 11.74 -14.14 4.82
C PHE A 14 12.94 -14.36 5.73
N ILE A 15 12.93 -15.48 6.46
CA ILE A 15 14.14 -15.98 7.10
C ILE A 15 15.10 -16.46 6.01
N LYS A 16 16.32 -15.90 5.98
CA LYS A 16 17.34 -16.25 4.99
C LYS A 16 17.77 -17.71 5.16
N ARG A 17 17.41 -18.55 4.19
CA ARG A 17 17.73 -19.99 4.14
C ARG A 17 17.84 -20.45 2.68
N SER A 18 18.15 -21.73 2.47
CA SER A 18 18.13 -22.29 1.12
C SER A 18 16.76 -22.06 0.46
N ASN A 19 16.77 -21.61 -0.79
CA ASN A 19 15.56 -21.30 -1.58
C ASN A 19 14.68 -20.14 -1.06
N SER A 20 15.12 -19.36 -0.06
CA SER A 20 14.35 -18.20 0.44
C SER A 20 14.19 -17.12 -0.62
N ASP A 21 15.18 -16.94 -1.50
CA ASP A 21 15.14 -15.89 -2.53
C ASP A 21 14.09 -16.16 -3.62
N TYR A 22 13.92 -17.43 -4.03
CA TYR A 22 12.80 -17.80 -4.91
C TYR A 22 11.47 -17.71 -4.16
N SER A 23 11.44 -18.19 -2.92
CA SER A 23 10.21 -18.23 -2.12
C SER A 23 9.72 -16.83 -1.74
N SER A 24 10.59 -15.82 -1.73
CA SER A 24 10.26 -14.45 -1.31
C SER A 24 9.31 -13.72 -2.25
N TRP A 25 9.21 -14.14 -3.51
CA TRP A 25 8.31 -13.51 -4.49
C TRP A 25 7.39 -14.50 -5.20
N ALA A 26 7.78 -15.77 -5.34
CA ALA A 26 7.07 -16.70 -6.24
C ALA A 26 5.64 -17.06 -5.80
N PHE A 27 5.30 -16.90 -4.52
CA PHE A 27 3.92 -17.09 -4.04
C PHE A 27 2.99 -15.94 -4.45
N ILE A 28 3.53 -14.73 -4.65
CA ILE A 28 2.76 -13.52 -4.94
C ILE A 28 2.02 -13.64 -6.26
N VAL A 29 2.59 -14.36 -7.22
CA VAL A 29 2.01 -14.58 -8.56
C VAL A 29 1.04 -15.77 -8.62
N ASP A 30 0.83 -16.50 -7.51
CA ASP A 30 -0.13 -17.59 -7.48
C ASP A 30 -1.57 -17.06 -7.53
N ARG A 31 -2.42 -17.68 -8.35
CA ARG A 31 -3.82 -17.26 -8.50
C ARG A 31 -4.66 -17.37 -7.23
N LYS A 32 -4.23 -18.19 -6.25
CA LYS A 32 -4.90 -18.30 -4.94
C LYS A 32 -4.37 -17.28 -3.93
N TYR A 33 -3.29 -16.55 -4.21
CA TYR A 33 -2.71 -15.60 -3.24
C TYR A 33 -3.62 -14.40 -3.00
N ALA A 34 -4.12 -13.81 -4.09
CA ALA A 34 -4.99 -12.64 -4.08
C ALA A 34 -6.02 -12.73 -5.20
N ASP A 35 -7.24 -12.25 -4.96
CA ASP A 35 -8.24 -12.12 -6.03
C ASP A 35 -7.90 -10.93 -6.94
N SER A 36 -7.68 -11.20 -8.22
CA SER A 36 -7.50 -10.19 -9.26
C SER A 36 -6.47 -9.08 -8.92
N PRO A 37 -5.25 -9.41 -8.44
CA PRO A 37 -4.27 -8.42 -7.96
C PRO A 37 -3.82 -7.44 -9.04
N HIS A 38 -3.73 -7.93 -10.28
CA HIS A 38 -3.42 -7.12 -11.47
C HIS A 38 -4.36 -5.92 -11.67
N TYR A 39 -5.62 -6.00 -11.21
CA TYR A 39 -6.56 -4.88 -11.32
C TYR A 39 -6.14 -3.70 -10.44
N PHE A 40 -5.75 -3.97 -9.18
CA PHE A 40 -5.32 -2.95 -8.23
C PHE A 40 -3.99 -2.32 -8.64
N VAL A 41 -3.04 -3.14 -9.10
CA VAL A 41 -1.76 -2.65 -9.62
C VAL A 41 -1.98 -1.81 -10.89
N LYS A 42 -2.84 -2.25 -11.81
CA LYS A 42 -3.18 -1.47 -13.00
C LYS A 42 -3.82 -0.13 -12.66
N ALA A 43 -4.70 -0.07 -11.67
CA ALA A 43 -5.32 1.19 -11.24
C ALA A 43 -4.27 2.19 -10.73
N PHE A 44 -3.28 1.71 -9.96
CA PHE A 44 -2.14 2.51 -9.52
C PHE A 44 -1.26 2.98 -10.68
N LEU A 45 -0.90 2.10 -11.63
CA LEU A 45 -0.09 2.50 -12.78
C LEU A 45 -0.78 3.56 -13.65
N LEU A 46 -2.11 3.49 -13.81
CA LEU A 46 -2.87 4.53 -14.49
C LEU A 46 -2.88 5.85 -13.70
N LEU A 47 -3.03 5.78 -12.38
CA LEU A 47 -2.92 6.97 -11.51
C LEU A 47 -1.51 7.59 -11.55
N GLN A 48 -0.47 6.77 -11.62
CA GLN A 48 0.91 7.22 -11.76
C GLN A 48 1.10 8.05 -13.03
N GLU A 49 0.58 7.59 -14.18
CA GLU A 49 0.64 8.36 -15.43
C GLU A 49 -0.17 9.67 -15.34
N ASP A 50 -1.35 9.63 -14.72
CA ASP A 50 -2.14 10.84 -14.50
C ASP A 50 -1.44 11.86 -13.60
N ILE A 51 -0.74 11.42 -12.57
CA ILE A 51 0.07 12.29 -11.68
C ILE A 51 1.28 12.84 -12.42
N LYS A 52 1.98 12.02 -13.20
CA LYS A 52 3.08 12.48 -14.08
C LYS A 52 2.62 13.58 -15.03
N SER A 53 1.38 13.52 -15.50
CA SER A 53 0.81 14.60 -16.33
C SER A 53 0.71 15.95 -15.60
N VAL A 54 0.48 15.95 -14.28
CA VAL A 54 0.48 17.16 -13.44
C VAL A 54 1.88 17.76 -13.36
N PHE A 55 2.92 16.92 -13.35
CA PHE A 55 4.31 17.37 -13.27
C PHE A 55 4.78 18.17 -14.48
N ASN A 56 4.07 18.06 -15.62
CA ASN A 56 4.30 18.95 -16.78
C ASN A 56 4.00 20.43 -16.48
N TYR A 57 3.25 20.72 -15.41
CA TYR A 57 2.81 22.06 -15.03
C TYR A 57 3.27 22.46 -13.62
N ILE A 58 3.38 21.49 -12.70
CA ILE A 58 3.77 21.70 -11.31
C ILE A 58 4.97 20.82 -11.02
N GLU A 59 6.14 21.44 -10.95
CA GLU A 59 7.39 20.74 -10.64
C GLU A 59 7.31 20.06 -9.26
N PRO A 60 7.71 18.78 -9.12
CA PRO A 60 7.87 18.11 -7.82
C PRO A 60 8.91 18.83 -6.97
N SER A 61 8.46 19.76 -6.12
CA SER A 61 9.34 20.65 -5.36
C SER A 61 8.70 21.15 -4.07
N ASP A 62 9.52 21.43 -3.07
CA ASP A 62 9.10 21.94 -1.76
C ASP A 62 8.23 23.19 -1.88
N ILE A 63 8.54 24.08 -2.83
CA ILE A 63 7.82 25.34 -3.02
C ILE A 63 6.40 25.15 -3.57
N ASN A 64 6.12 24.01 -4.18
CA ASN A 64 4.86 23.72 -4.86
C ASN A 64 3.89 22.88 -4.00
N LEU A 65 4.27 22.51 -2.77
CA LEU A 65 3.47 21.63 -1.91
C LEU A 65 2.04 22.16 -1.64
N LEU A 66 1.89 23.47 -1.54
CA LEU A 66 0.60 24.12 -1.31
C LEU A 66 -0.20 24.38 -2.59
N ALA A 67 0.32 24.02 -3.77
CA ALA A 67 -0.41 24.16 -5.02
C ALA A 67 -1.68 23.30 -4.99
N PHE A 68 -2.82 23.88 -5.33
CA PHE A 68 -4.10 23.18 -5.42
C PHE A 68 -4.76 23.51 -6.75
N SER A 69 -5.52 22.56 -7.28
CA SER A 69 -6.27 22.73 -8.52
C SER A 69 -7.38 21.69 -8.59
N PHE A 70 -8.30 21.86 -9.55
CA PHE A 70 -9.34 20.86 -9.76
C PHE A 70 -8.74 19.50 -10.14
N LYS A 71 -7.62 19.49 -10.87
CA LYS A 71 -6.94 18.25 -11.25
C LYS A 71 -6.29 17.58 -10.04
N ILE A 72 -5.63 18.34 -9.17
CA ILE A 72 -5.05 17.80 -7.92
C ILE A 72 -6.15 17.22 -7.03
N HIS A 73 -7.25 17.95 -6.87
CA HIS A 73 -8.40 17.47 -6.10
C HIS A 73 -8.99 16.18 -6.71
N GLU A 74 -9.24 16.13 -8.01
CA GLU A 74 -9.72 14.93 -8.71
C GLU A 74 -8.81 13.71 -8.43
N LEU A 75 -7.49 13.89 -8.57
CA LEU A 75 -6.51 12.83 -8.35
C LEU A 75 -6.43 12.41 -6.88
N LEU A 76 -6.55 13.35 -5.94
CA LEU A 76 -6.57 13.03 -4.50
C LEU A 76 -7.77 12.15 -4.16
N ILE A 77 -8.98 12.52 -4.65
CA ILE A 77 -10.19 11.72 -4.46
C ILE A 77 -9.99 10.31 -5.04
N ARG A 78 -9.57 10.21 -6.30
CA ARG A 78 -9.42 8.92 -6.98
C ARG A 78 -8.38 8.04 -6.29
N THR A 79 -7.27 8.62 -5.85
CA THR A 79 -6.22 7.90 -5.11
C THR A 79 -6.74 7.36 -3.78
N CYS A 80 -7.48 8.17 -3.01
CA CYS A 80 -8.04 7.71 -1.73
C CYS A 80 -9.11 6.62 -1.91
N LEU A 81 -9.88 6.63 -3.00
CA LEU A 81 -10.81 5.55 -3.32
C LEU A 81 -10.08 4.23 -3.59
N GLU A 82 -8.97 4.25 -4.33
CA GLU A 82 -8.15 3.06 -4.58
C GLU A 82 -7.49 2.54 -3.28
N ILE A 83 -7.09 3.45 -2.38
CA ILE A 83 -6.59 3.08 -1.04
C ILE A 83 -7.67 2.33 -0.25
N GLU A 84 -8.88 2.87 -0.17
CA GLU A 84 -9.99 2.23 0.54
C GLU A 84 -10.34 0.87 -0.09
N ALA A 85 -10.31 0.76 -1.43
CA ALA A 85 -10.54 -0.48 -2.14
C ALA A 85 -9.48 -1.54 -1.80
N ASN A 86 -8.19 -1.17 -1.73
CA ASN A 86 -7.13 -2.09 -1.33
C ASN A 86 -7.30 -2.56 0.12
N PHE A 87 -7.60 -1.66 1.07
CA PHE A 87 -7.84 -2.06 2.45
C PHE A 87 -9.03 -3.00 2.60
N LYS A 88 -10.12 -2.73 1.87
CA LYS A 88 -11.27 -3.64 1.81
C LYS A 88 -10.87 -5.00 1.27
N ALA A 89 -10.08 -5.06 0.20
CA ALA A 89 -9.62 -6.32 -0.39
C ALA A 89 -8.78 -7.15 0.59
N VAL A 90 -7.83 -6.51 1.31
CA VAL A 90 -7.04 -7.17 2.37
C VAL A 90 -7.94 -7.77 3.44
N LEU A 91 -8.90 -7.01 3.97
CA LEU A 91 -9.79 -7.48 5.03
C LEU A 91 -10.78 -8.54 4.55
N ARG A 92 -11.28 -8.43 3.31
CA ARG A 92 -12.26 -9.35 2.71
C ARG A 92 -11.67 -10.73 2.44
N GLU A 93 -10.42 -10.81 1.99
CA GLU A 93 -9.76 -12.09 1.73
C GLU A 93 -9.25 -12.77 3.00
N ASN A 94 -9.17 -12.02 4.10
CA ASN A 94 -8.85 -12.50 5.44
C ASN A 94 -10.12 -12.64 6.31
N THR A 95 -9.97 -12.93 7.60
CA THR A 95 -11.10 -13.05 8.52
C THR A 95 -11.34 -11.70 9.19
N TYR A 96 -12.42 -11.01 8.79
CA TYR A 96 -12.83 -9.75 9.40
C TYR A 96 -14.35 -9.61 9.44
N THR A 97 -14.90 -9.55 10.65
CA THR A 97 -16.34 -9.43 10.93
C THR A 97 -16.55 -8.38 12.04
N PRO A 98 -16.34 -7.09 11.74
CA PRO A 98 -16.41 -6.05 12.75
C PRO A 98 -17.84 -5.85 13.26
N VAL A 99 -17.93 -5.40 14.51
CA VAL A 99 -19.18 -4.94 15.13
C VAL A 99 -19.07 -3.48 15.52
N PHE A 100 -20.20 -2.78 15.61
CA PHE A 100 -20.20 -1.44 16.19
C PHE A 100 -19.79 -1.52 17.67
N ARG A 101 -18.79 -0.73 18.06
CA ARG A 101 -18.26 -0.74 19.44
C ARG A 101 -19.20 -0.08 20.45
N GLY A 102 -20.15 0.75 20.02
CA GLY A 102 -21.03 1.48 20.92
C GLY A 102 -22.22 2.15 20.23
N GLY A 103 -23.02 2.85 21.02
CA GLY A 103 -24.25 3.51 20.56
C GLY A 103 -25.42 2.54 20.36
N LYS A 104 -26.51 3.03 19.72
CA LYS A 104 -27.75 2.25 19.50
C LYS A 104 -27.55 0.97 18.69
N LYS A 105 -26.45 0.87 17.93
CA LYS A 105 -26.10 -0.29 17.11
C LYS A 105 -25.00 -1.15 17.74
N GLY A 106 -24.57 -0.87 18.98
CA GLY A 106 -23.50 -1.59 19.65
C GLY A 106 -23.70 -3.11 19.61
N GLY A 107 -22.66 -3.85 19.22
CA GLY A 107 -22.69 -5.31 19.07
C GLY A 107 -23.30 -5.82 17.77
N GLN A 108 -23.91 -4.97 16.94
CA GLN A 108 -24.40 -5.37 15.61
C GLN A 108 -23.24 -5.46 14.61
N SER A 109 -23.32 -6.43 13.70
CA SER A 109 -22.36 -6.58 12.60
C SER A 109 -22.32 -5.35 11.70
N LYS A 110 -21.11 -4.96 11.32
CA LYS A 110 -20.83 -3.80 10.48
C LYS A 110 -20.52 -4.26 9.05
N THR A 111 -21.34 -3.82 8.10
CA THR A 111 -21.18 -4.13 6.67
C THR A 111 -19.95 -3.44 6.08
N GLU A 112 -19.45 -3.99 4.98
CA GLU A 112 -18.22 -3.52 4.30
C GLU A 112 -18.29 -2.03 3.89
N ASP A 113 -19.46 -1.56 3.47
CA ASP A 113 -19.67 -0.16 3.07
C ASP A 113 -19.49 0.84 4.20
N LEU A 114 -19.55 0.37 5.44
CA LEU A 114 -19.40 1.21 6.63
C LEU A 114 -17.97 1.17 7.18
N TRP A 115 -17.11 0.31 6.65
CA TRP A 115 -15.70 0.25 7.05
C TRP A 115 -15.03 1.59 6.79
N ASN A 116 -14.20 2.01 7.74
CA ASN A 116 -13.54 3.30 7.72
C ASN A 116 -12.13 3.19 8.27
N MET A 117 -11.45 4.33 8.41
CA MET A 117 -10.04 4.33 8.80
C MET A 117 -9.74 3.68 10.15
N ASN A 118 -10.71 3.66 11.09
CA ASN A 118 -10.54 2.96 12.37
C ASN A 118 -10.58 1.43 12.22
N ASP A 119 -11.13 0.91 11.13
CA ASP A 119 -11.06 -0.49 10.77
C ASP A 119 -9.72 -0.78 10.06
N TYR A 120 -9.37 0.05 9.08
CA TYR A 120 -8.19 -0.14 8.24
C TYR A 120 -6.87 -0.05 9.01
N ILE A 121 -6.80 0.74 10.08
CA ILE A 121 -5.59 0.85 10.92
C ILE A 121 -5.13 -0.50 11.50
N LYS A 122 -6.02 -1.49 11.63
CA LYS A 122 -5.66 -2.84 12.07
C LYS A 122 -4.67 -3.53 11.12
N ILE A 123 -4.71 -3.20 9.83
CA ILE A 123 -3.80 -3.72 8.81
C ILE A 123 -2.36 -3.34 9.13
N ASN A 124 -2.13 -2.22 9.84
CA ASN A 124 -0.79 -1.82 10.26
C ASN A 124 -0.09 -2.87 11.10
N LYS A 125 -0.84 -3.58 11.96
CA LYS A 125 -0.30 -4.62 12.86
C LYS A 125 0.26 -5.84 12.14
N THR A 126 -0.03 -6.00 10.85
CA THR A 126 0.40 -7.17 10.06
C THR A 126 1.24 -6.80 8.86
N HIS A 127 1.13 -5.56 8.38
CA HIS A 127 1.86 -5.06 7.21
C HIS A 127 2.98 -4.09 7.57
N HIS A 128 3.03 -3.57 8.82
CA HIS A 128 4.00 -2.55 9.26
C HIS A 128 4.02 -1.32 8.34
N LEU A 129 2.83 -0.84 7.91
CA LEU A 129 2.72 0.25 6.93
C LEU A 129 3.40 1.54 7.40
N ASP A 130 3.38 1.79 8.71
CA ASP A 130 4.05 2.91 9.37
C ASP A 130 5.58 2.90 9.27
N ASN A 131 6.18 1.76 8.90
CA ASN A 131 7.62 1.58 8.77
C ASN A 131 8.12 1.62 7.31
N TYR A 132 7.22 1.85 6.34
CA TYR A 132 7.63 2.09 4.96
C TYR A 132 8.06 3.53 4.73
N GLU A 133 9.06 3.71 3.87
CA GLU A 133 9.48 5.01 3.38
C GLU A 133 9.52 4.99 1.85
N VAL A 134 9.02 6.05 1.25
CA VAL A 134 8.97 6.26 -0.20
C VAL A 134 9.81 7.47 -0.54
N GLU A 135 10.57 7.39 -1.63
CA GLU A 135 11.39 8.51 -2.10
C GLU A 135 11.05 8.81 -3.57
N LEU A 136 10.87 10.11 -3.85
CA LEU A 136 10.75 10.66 -5.20
C LEU A 136 12.13 11.15 -5.64
N PRO A 137 12.91 10.37 -6.43
CA PRO A 137 14.32 10.69 -6.68
C PRO A 137 14.54 11.96 -7.53
N PHE A 138 13.53 12.38 -8.30
CA PHE A 138 13.57 13.55 -9.18
C PHE A 138 13.07 14.85 -8.50
N TRP A 139 12.86 14.84 -7.19
CA TRP A 139 12.31 15.98 -6.46
C TRP A 139 13.31 17.13 -6.31
N ARG A 140 12.84 18.37 -6.49
CA ARG A 140 13.62 19.59 -6.27
C ARG A 140 13.41 20.15 -4.87
N GLY A 141 14.36 19.90 -3.98
CA GLY A 141 14.34 20.34 -2.59
C GLY A 141 14.67 19.21 -1.64
N GLU A 142 14.25 19.34 -0.38
CA GLU A 142 14.57 18.39 0.68
C GLU A 142 13.39 17.48 1.05
N LYS A 143 12.16 17.81 0.63
CA LYS A 143 10.95 17.03 0.98
C LYS A 143 10.63 15.94 -0.03
N ASN A 144 11.64 15.16 -0.40
CA ASN A 144 11.52 14.07 -1.36
C ASN A 144 11.16 12.72 -0.74
N GLN A 145 11.20 12.61 0.59
CA GLN A 145 10.90 11.39 1.36
C GLN A 145 9.53 11.48 2.03
N TYR A 146 8.76 10.40 1.95
CA TYR A 146 7.40 10.30 2.45
C TYR A 146 7.20 9.03 3.27
N LYS A 147 6.55 9.19 4.44
CA LYS A 147 6.10 8.09 5.31
C LYS A 147 4.59 8.19 5.52
N PRO A 148 3.78 7.75 4.55
CA PRO A 148 2.35 8.08 4.47
C PRO A 148 1.52 7.55 5.65
N PHE A 149 2.00 6.50 6.34
CA PHE A 149 1.32 5.86 7.47
C PHE A 149 2.05 6.03 8.80
N GLU A 150 3.10 6.86 8.91
CA GLU A 150 3.90 7.01 10.14
C GLU A 150 3.05 7.27 11.40
N ASN A 151 1.99 8.07 11.25
CA ASN A 151 1.07 8.41 12.34
C ASN A 151 0.30 7.20 12.91
N TRP A 152 0.22 6.09 12.20
CA TRP A 152 -0.46 4.88 12.69
C TRP A 152 0.30 4.15 13.79
N SER A 153 1.62 4.38 13.92
CA SER A 153 2.41 3.94 15.08
C SER A 153 1.78 4.36 16.42
N ASN A 154 1.16 5.55 16.44
CA ASN A 154 0.50 6.14 17.61
C ASN A 154 -1.04 6.10 17.52
N SER A 155 -1.60 5.29 16.61
CA SER A 155 -3.04 5.23 16.35
C SER A 155 -3.68 6.59 15.98
N ASN A 156 -2.91 7.49 15.37
CA ASN A 156 -3.37 8.82 14.99
C ASN A 156 -3.94 8.86 13.56
N SER A 157 -4.71 9.91 13.28
CA SER A 157 -5.26 10.16 11.95
C SER A 157 -4.19 10.56 10.93
N LEU A 158 -4.45 10.27 9.65
CA LEU A 158 -3.59 10.65 8.54
C LEU A 158 -4.08 11.98 7.96
N LYS A 159 -3.19 12.98 7.88
CA LYS A 159 -3.53 14.33 7.41
C LYS A 159 -4.11 14.33 5.99
N TRP A 160 -3.47 13.59 5.08
CA TRP A 160 -3.92 13.48 3.69
C TRP A 160 -5.31 12.83 3.57
N TYR A 161 -5.65 11.89 4.44
CA TYR A 161 -6.98 11.26 4.46
C TYR A 161 -8.05 12.18 5.08
N GLN A 162 -7.68 13.00 6.07
CA GLN A 162 -8.55 14.04 6.61
C GLN A 162 -8.88 15.07 5.54
N ALA A 163 -7.89 15.56 4.80
CA ALA A 163 -8.08 16.47 3.68
C ALA A 163 -8.99 15.89 2.59
N TYR A 164 -8.82 14.61 2.25
CA TYR A 164 -9.73 13.89 1.36
C TYR A 164 -11.19 13.91 1.87
N ASN A 165 -11.42 13.57 3.15
CA ASN A 165 -12.78 13.56 3.70
C ASN A 165 -13.40 14.96 3.75
N GLU A 166 -12.64 15.97 4.17
CA GLU A 166 -13.08 17.37 4.26
C GLU A 166 -13.47 17.93 2.89
N THR A 167 -12.66 17.67 1.86
CA THR A 167 -12.91 18.13 0.48
C THR A 167 -14.04 17.36 -0.19
N LYS A 168 -14.20 16.07 0.13
CA LYS A 168 -15.32 15.24 -0.32
C LYS A 168 -16.67 15.75 0.21
N HIS A 169 -16.71 16.22 1.46
CA HIS A 169 -17.95 16.67 2.10
C HIS A 169 -18.25 18.17 1.90
N ASP A 170 -17.23 19.03 1.91
CA ASP A 170 -17.37 20.48 1.71
C ASP A 170 -16.22 21.02 0.85
N ARG A 171 -16.29 20.75 -0.46
CA ARG A 171 -15.29 21.22 -1.42
C ARG A 171 -15.17 22.74 -1.43
N HIS A 172 -16.28 23.48 -1.31
CA HIS A 172 -16.25 24.93 -1.46
C HIS A 172 -15.39 25.60 -0.40
N LYS A 173 -15.41 25.09 0.85
CA LYS A 173 -14.58 25.64 1.93
C LYS A 173 -13.19 25.04 2.01
N ASN A 174 -13.03 23.77 1.64
CA ASN A 174 -11.79 23.03 1.87
C ASN A 174 -10.98 22.76 0.60
N PHE A 175 -11.29 23.42 -0.53
CA PHE A 175 -10.65 23.13 -1.81
C PHE A 175 -9.11 23.20 -1.76
N GLU A 176 -8.57 24.14 -1.01
CA GLU A 176 -7.13 24.34 -0.81
C GLU A 176 -6.45 23.23 0.01
N THR A 177 -7.20 22.43 0.79
CA THR A 177 -6.64 21.27 1.49
C THR A 177 -6.42 20.10 0.54
N ALA A 178 -7.10 20.07 -0.62
CA ALA A 178 -6.78 19.20 -1.74
C ALA A 178 -5.58 19.74 -2.55
N ASN A 179 -4.43 19.85 -1.87
CA ASN A 179 -3.19 20.35 -2.43
C ASN A 179 -2.22 19.23 -2.83
N PHE A 180 -1.11 19.64 -3.45
CA PHE A 180 -0.08 18.78 -3.98
C PHE A 180 0.55 17.90 -2.90
N GLU A 181 0.82 18.44 -1.71
CA GLU A 181 1.35 17.66 -0.58
C GLU A 181 0.45 16.49 -0.19
N ASN A 182 -0.85 16.74 -0.05
CA ASN A 182 -1.81 15.69 0.31
C ASN A 182 -1.99 14.68 -0.82
N LEU A 183 -1.96 15.11 -2.09
CA LEU A 183 -1.96 14.20 -3.24
C LEU A 183 -0.73 13.28 -3.25
N ILE A 184 0.48 13.81 -3.11
CA ILE A 184 1.71 13.01 -3.13
C ILE A 184 1.77 12.07 -1.92
N ASN A 185 1.35 12.51 -0.74
CA ASN A 185 1.23 11.62 0.43
C ASN A 185 0.23 10.47 0.18
N ALA A 186 -0.95 10.76 -0.37
CA ALA A 186 -1.92 9.72 -0.71
C ALA A 186 -1.38 8.77 -1.79
N PHE A 187 -0.70 9.30 -2.82
CA PHE A 187 -0.09 8.49 -3.88
C PHE A 187 0.98 7.55 -3.33
N CYS A 188 1.88 8.05 -2.48
CA CYS A 188 2.85 7.24 -1.76
C CYS A 188 2.16 6.22 -0.84
N GLY A 189 1.03 6.58 -0.22
CA GLY A 189 0.22 5.68 0.60
C GLY A 189 -0.34 4.51 -0.20
N LEU A 190 -0.90 4.77 -1.38
CA LEU A 190 -1.38 3.73 -2.29
C LEU A 190 -0.24 2.81 -2.73
N PHE A 191 0.90 3.38 -3.08
CA PHE A 191 2.11 2.66 -3.44
C PHE A 191 2.57 1.72 -2.30
N VAL A 192 2.66 2.22 -1.06
CA VAL A 192 3.02 1.44 0.13
C VAL A 192 2.02 0.29 0.36
N ILE A 193 0.71 0.54 0.25
CA ILE A 193 -0.30 -0.51 0.43
C ILE A 193 -0.13 -1.62 -0.61
N LEU A 194 0.12 -1.27 -1.87
CA LEU A 194 0.35 -2.26 -2.92
C LEU A 194 1.65 -3.03 -2.69
N SER A 195 2.74 -2.35 -2.35
CA SER A 195 4.00 -3.02 -2.06
C SER A 195 3.94 -3.90 -0.81
N SER A 196 3.14 -3.55 0.18
CA SER A 196 2.91 -4.40 1.35
C SER A 196 2.11 -5.67 1.04
N GLN A 197 1.40 -5.71 -0.10
CA GLN A 197 0.68 -6.89 -0.57
C GLN A 197 1.50 -7.67 -1.62
N PHE A 198 2.23 -6.98 -2.50
CA PHE A 198 2.78 -7.55 -3.73
C PHE A 198 4.28 -7.29 -3.91
N HIS A 199 4.97 -6.75 -2.91
CA HIS A 199 6.37 -6.36 -2.99
C HIS A 199 6.63 -5.40 -4.18
N CYS A 200 7.33 -5.84 -5.21
CA CYS A 200 7.59 -5.09 -6.44
C CYS A 200 6.89 -5.69 -7.67
N GLU A 201 5.99 -6.68 -7.47
CA GLU A 201 5.33 -7.40 -8.57
C GLU A 201 4.30 -6.50 -9.28
N SER A 202 4.49 -6.29 -10.57
CA SER A 202 3.66 -5.41 -11.39
C SER A 202 2.60 -6.15 -12.23
N PHE A 203 2.60 -7.49 -12.24
CA PHE A 203 1.66 -8.33 -12.99
C PHE A 203 1.57 -7.96 -14.48
N SER A 204 2.69 -7.58 -15.08
CA SER A 204 2.76 -7.13 -16.47
C SER A 204 2.33 -8.23 -17.44
N THR A 205 1.58 -7.86 -18.49
CA THR A 205 1.25 -8.77 -19.58
C THR A 205 2.46 -8.94 -20.49
N GLY A 206 3.17 -10.07 -20.41
CA GLY A 206 4.33 -10.36 -21.25
C GLY A 206 5.27 -11.39 -20.64
N GLY A 207 6.36 -11.70 -21.35
CA GLY A 207 7.46 -12.49 -20.79
C GLY A 207 8.29 -11.64 -19.82
N SER A 208 8.90 -12.27 -18.83
CA SER A 208 9.86 -11.61 -17.94
C SER A 208 11.08 -11.15 -18.74
N VAL A 209 11.45 -9.88 -18.59
CA VAL A 209 12.70 -9.35 -19.13
C VAL A 209 13.81 -9.67 -18.15
N LEU A 210 14.97 -10.11 -18.66
CA LEU A 210 16.16 -10.24 -17.84
C LEU A 210 16.78 -8.85 -17.70
N GLU A 211 16.67 -8.27 -16.51
CA GLU A 211 17.30 -6.99 -16.19
C GLU A 211 18.75 -7.22 -15.74
N ILE A 212 19.67 -6.42 -16.26
CA ILE A 212 21.06 -6.38 -15.82
C ILE A 212 21.24 -5.08 -15.04
N ASN A 213 21.51 -5.19 -13.74
CA ASN A 213 21.87 -4.03 -12.93
C ASN A 213 23.18 -3.45 -13.43
N VAL A 214 23.12 -2.21 -13.93
CA VAL A 214 24.26 -1.38 -14.32
C VAL A 214 24.28 -0.13 -13.45
N ASP A 215 25.39 0.60 -13.45
CA ASP A 215 25.47 1.88 -12.74
C ASP A 215 24.35 2.82 -13.22
N SER A 216 23.49 3.23 -12.29
CA SER A 216 22.35 4.12 -12.53
C SER A 216 22.57 5.48 -11.88
N TYR A 217 21.98 6.52 -12.46
CA TYR A 217 22.03 7.87 -11.86
C TYR A 217 21.29 7.92 -10.51
N PHE A 218 20.19 7.17 -10.38
CA PHE A 218 19.44 7.04 -9.15
C PHE A 218 19.75 5.69 -8.51
N GLU A 219 20.45 5.72 -7.37
CA GLU A 219 20.73 4.54 -6.57
C GLU A 219 19.50 4.09 -5.77
N GLY A 220 19.44 2.81 -5.41
CA GLY A 220 18.41 2.22 -4.54
C GLY A 220 17.35 1.42 -5.30
N ASN A 221 16.39 0.87 -4.54
CA ASN A 221 15.38 -0.03 -5.08
C ASN A 221 14.12 0.72 -5.49
N PHE A 222 13.73 0.56 -6.75
CA PHE A 222 12.44 0.99 -7.24
C PHE A 222 11.38 -0.08 -6.97
N GLY A 223 10.15 0.37 -6.71
CA GLY A 223 9.01 -0.54 -6.52
C GLY A 223 8.17 -0.71 -7.78
N ILE A 224 6.91 -1.09 -7.57
CA ILE A 224 5.88 -1.21 -8.60
C ILE A 224 5.85 0.05 -9.49
N GLY A 225 5.93 -0.13 -10.80
CA GLY A 225 5.88 0.96 -11.78
C GLY A 225 7.18 1.73 -11.99
N GLU A 226 8.28 1.33 -11.33
CA GLU A 226 9.67 1.80 -11.57
C GLU A 226 9.85 3.32 -11.52
N TYR A 227 8.98 4.02 -10.80
CA TYR A 227 8.97 5.48 -10.73
C TYR A 227 9.31 6.01 -9.33
N LEU A 228 8.87 5.30 -8.30
CA LEU A 228 9.14 5.62 -6.91
C LEU A 228 10.13 4.62 -6.32
N LYS A 229 11.03 5.12 -5.48
CA LYS A 229 11.90 4.29 -4.66
C LYS A 229 11.18 3.88 -3.39
N ILE A 230 11.47 2.67 -2.91
CA ILE A 230 10.85 2.12 -1.70
C ILE A 230 11.90 1.59 -0.74
N LYS A 231 11.72 1.88 0.55
CA LYS A 231 12.40 1.20 1.66
C LYS A 231 11.36 0.38 2.41
N PHE A 232 11.54 -0.93 2.39
CA PHE A 232 10.69 -1.88 3.11
C PHE A 232 10.97 -1.84 4.63
N PRO A 233 9.99 -2.22 5.47
CA PRO A 233 10.18 -2.32 6.91
C PRO A 233 11.32 -3.26 7.29
N THR A 234 12.12 -2.85 8.28
CA THR A 234 13.26 -3.61 8.80
C THR A 234 13.04 -4.11 10.23
N ASN A 235 11.86 -3.86 10.80
CA ASN A 235 11.50 -4.15 12.19
C ASN A 235 10.78 -5.50 12.39
N TRP A 236 10.73 -6.36 11.38
CA TRP A 236 10.14 -7.69 11.45
C TRP A 236 10.82 -8.55 12.51
N GLN A 237 10.04 -9.07 13.47
CA GLN A 237 10.52 -10.08 14.40
C GLN A 237 10.63 -11.44 13.72
N ASP A 238 11.50 -12.33 14.19
CA ASP A 238 11.74 -13.64 13.55
C ASP A 238 10.48 -14.53 13.51
N ASP A 239 9.54 -14.36 14.44
CA ASP A 239 8.25 -15.06 14.45
C ASP A 239 7.19 -14.41 13.55
N GLU A 240 7.44 -13.18 13.07
CA GLU A 240 6.62 -12.52 12.07
C GLU A 240 7.09 -12.80 10.64
N LYS A 241 8.29 -13.35 10.45
CA LYS A 241 8.86 -13.67 9.13
C LYS A 241 8.32 -14.98 8.57
N TYR A 242 8.29 -15.04 7.24
CA TYR A 242 7.97 -16.27 6.52
C TYR A 242 9.16 -17.23 6.50
N ASP A 243 8.88 -18.52 6.72
CA ASP A 243 9.84 -19.62 6.76
C ASP A 243 9.24 -20.85 6.07
N PHE A 244 9.04 -20.73 4.76
CA PHE A 244 8.53 -21.82 3.92
C PHE A 244 9.29 -21.91 2.60
N ASP A 245 9.32 -23.12 2.04
CA ASP A 245 9.81 -23.38 0.69
C ASP A 245 8.64 -23.42 -0.29
N TRP A 246 8.51 -22.39 -1.12
CA TRP A 246 7.43 -22.30 -2.10
C TRP A 246 7.45 -23.44 -3.13
N SER A 247 8.63 -24.00 -3.45
CA SER A 247 8.75 -25.14 -4.39
C SER A 247 8.04 -26.40 -3.88
N VAL A 248 7.93 -26.54 -2.56
CA VAL A 248 7.20 -27.61 -1.88
C VAL A 248 5.74 -27.19 -1.68
N LEU A 249 5.53 -26.04 -1.05
CA LEU A 249 4.21 -25.57 -0.62
C LEU A 249 3.23 -25.36 -1.78
N LYS A 250 3.72 -24.97 -2.97
CA LYS A 250 2.88 -24.81 -4.17
C LYS A 250 2.15 -26.09 -4.60
N LYS A 251 2.61 -27.26 -4.16
CA LYS A 251 2.00 -28.57 -4.46
C LYS A 251 0.87 -28.93 -3.49
N GLU A 252 0.76 -28.24 -2.36
CA GLU A 252 -0.31 -28.46 -1.39
C GLU A 252 -1.63 -27.85 -1.87
N GLU A 253 -2.75 -28.49 -1.50
CA GLU A 253 -4.08 -27.96 -1.80
C GLU A 253 -4.37 -26.66 -1.02
N ASN A 254 -4.03 -26.68 0.28
CA ASN A 254 -4.12 -25.55 1.19
C ASN A 254 -2.74 -24.96 1.46
N ARG A 255 -2.39 -23.92 0.71
CA ARG A 255 -1.04 -23.31 0.66
C ARG A 255 -1.01 -21.84 1.11
N PHE A 256 -2.15 -21.32 1.59
CA PHE A 256 -2.30 -19.96 2.10
C PHE A 256 -3.09 -19.98 3.41
N GLU A 257 -2.80 -19.04 4.28
CA GLU A 257 -3.52 -18.84 5.53
C GLU A 257 -4.26 -17.50 5.56
N LYS A 258 -5.23 -17.38 6.47
CA LYS A 258 -5.96 -16.14 6.72
C LYS A 258 -5.56 -15.55 8.05
N ILE A 259 -5.36 -14.25 8.05
CA ILE A 259 -5.20 -13.44 9.25
C ILE A 259 -6.58 -13.22 9.88
N ASP A 260 -6.68 -13.36 11.20
CA ASP A 260 -7.89 -13.01 11.96
C ASP A 260 -7.82 -11.58 12.52
N TYR A 261 -8.33 -10.63 11.75
CA TYR A 261 -8.39 -9.22 12.14
C TYR A 261 -9.45 -8.90 13.20
N ASN A 262 -10.28 -9.88 13.61
CA ASN A 262 -11.18 -9.69 14.74
C ASN A 262 -10.43 -9.71 16.07
N ASN A 263 -9.33 -10.46 16.16
CA ASN A 263 -8.59 -10.75 17.38
C ASN A 263 -7.22 -10.05 17.47
N ILE A 264 -6.96 -9.11 16.54
CA ILE A 264 -5.68 -8.38 16.42
C ILE A 264 -5.69 -7.02 17.12
#